data_AF-W4V8I7-F1
#
_entry.id   AF-W4V8I7-F1
#
_cell.length_a   1.000
_cell.length_b   1.000
_cell.length_c   1.000
_cell.angle_alpha   90.00
_cell.angle_beta   90.00
_cell.angle_gamma   90.00
#
_symmetry.space_group_name_H-M   'P 1'
#
loop_
_entity.id
_entity.type
_entity.pdbx_description
1 polymer ?
#
loop_
_entity_poly.entity_id
_entity_poly.type
_entity_poly.pdbx_seq_one_letter_code
_entity_poly.pdbx_strand_id
1 'polypeptide(L)'
;MAGKEYWLKRALRREAESYLRGAALSLKLFKEYERAAREIRKQINDFYARYASENGLSYEEAVKELNRKERQEWKGTIGDYVNRINNETDPEVKARLTAELDALSYSSQQSRLMAMEAQIQMTLNELYARGVAEMKAEFGETFKEAYYKKVYDIQQRVGFAREFAKVNTRMVEDVVSYPWSGSNFSERLWKNNQALIFNVREIITQGFIRGTGISEMSKQLSERWASHSRMLNAW
;
A
#
# COMPACT_ATOMS: atom_id res chain seq x y z
N MET A 1 4.14 -19.38 -44.58
CA MET A 1 4.52 -18.59 -43.40
C MET A 1 3.53 -17.45 -43.23
N ALA A 2 3.10 -17.15 -42.01
CA ALA A 2 2.18 -16.04 -41.77
C ALA A 2 2.85 -14.69 -42.09
N GLY A 3 2.13 -13.82 -42.81
CA GLY A 3 2.65 -12.53 -43.29
C GLY A 3 2.83 -11.46 -42.20
N LYS A 4 3.46 -10.34 -42.56
CA LYS A 4 3.74 -9.20 -41.65
C LYS A 4 2.48 -8.71 -40.92
N GLU A 5 1.36 -8.64 -41.62
CA GLU A 5 0.08 -8.17 -41.06
C GLU A 5 -0.45 -9.07 -39.94
N TYR A 6 -0.32 -10.39 -40.08
CA TYR A 6 -0.71 -11.34 -39.04
C TYR A 6 0.08 -11.10 -37.74
N TRP A 7 1.41 -10.96 -37.85
CA TRP A 7 2.27 -10.72 -36.68
C TRP A 7 2.02 -9.36 -36.04
N LEU A 8 1.71 -8.34 -36.84
CA LEU A 8 1.30 -7.03 -36.33
C LEU A 8 0.00 -7.12 -35.52
N LYS A 9 -1.05 -7.74 -36.09
CA LYS A 9 -2.34 -7.97 -35.39
C LYS A 9 -2.15 -8.76 -34.09
N ARG A 10 -1.26 -9.76 -34.11
CA ARG A 10 -0.94 -10.55 -32.93
C ARG A 10 -0.21 -9.74 -31.85
N ALA A 11 0.77 -8.93 -32.22
CA ALA A 11 1.48 -8.06 -31.28
C ALA A 11 0.53 -7.04 -30.62
N LEU A 12 -0.33 -6.39 -31.41
CA LEU A 12 -1.36 -5.46 -30.91
C LEU A 12 -2.32 -6.14 -29.93
N ARG A 13 -2.71 -7.40 -30.20
CA ARG A 13 -3.53 -8.18 -29.25
C ARG A 13 -2.80 -8.43 -27.93
N ARG A 14 -1.51 -8.78 -27.96
CA ARG A 14 -0.71 -8.99 -26.73
C ARG A 14 -0.61 -7.69 -25.90
N GLU A 15 -0.41 -6.57 -26.58
CA GLU A 15 -0.37 -5.26 -25.94
C GLU A 15 -1.71 -4.92 -25.28
N ALA A 16 -2.83 -5.12 -25.98
CA ALA A 16 -4.16 -4.91 -25.42
C ALA A 16 -4.44 -5.81 -24.20
N GLU A 17 -4.04 -7.08 -24.25
CA GLU A 17 -4.14 -8.01 -23.12
C GLU A 17 -3.32 -7.51 -21.90
N SER A 18 -2.10 -7.04 -22.12
CA SER A 18 -1.24 -6.47 -21.06
C SER A 18 -1.82 -5.17 -20.48
N TYR A 19 -2.37 -4.31 -21.33
CA TYR A 19 -3.00 -3.06 -20.92
C TYR A 19 -4.20 -3.32 -19.99
N LEU A 20 -5.07 -4.26 -20.35
CA LEU A 20 -6.23 -4.63 -19.53
C LEU A 20 -5.83 -5.19 -18.16
N ARG A 21 -4.75 -5.98 -18.09
CA ARG A 21 -4.19 -6.45 -16.82
C ARG A 21 -3.69 -5.29 -15.97
N GLY A 22 -2.95 -4.36 -16.56
CA GLY A 22 -2.48 -3.14 -15.88
C GLY A 22 -3.65 -2.33 -15.31
N ALA A 23 -4.68 -2.08 -16.11
CA ALA A 23 -5.88 -1.37 -15.67
C ALA A 23 -6.61 -2.09 -14.52
N ALA A 24 -6.67 -3.42 -14.56
CA ALA A 24 -7.26 -4.22 -13.48
C ALA A 24 -6.44 -4.11 -12.18
N LEU A 25 -5.10 -4.16 -12.26
CA LEU A 25 -4.22 -3.94 -11.12
C LEU A 25 -4.40 -2.54 -10.53
N SER A 26 -4.44 -1.49 -11.37
CA SER A 26 -4.69 -0.12 -10.90
C SER A 26 -6.01 0.00 -10.13
N LEU A 27 -7.08 -0.68 -10.60
CA LEU A 27 -8.36 -0.70 -9.91
C LEU A 27 -8.29 -1.43 -8.56
N LYS A 28 -7.54 -2.54 -8.47
CA LYS A 28 -7.33 -3.25 -7.20
C LYS A 28 -6.59 -2.37 -6.19
N LEU A 29 -5.50 -1.75 -6.62
CA LEU A 29 -4.74 -0.83 -5.77
C LEU A 29 -5.60 0.34 -5.30
N PHE A 30 -6.38 0.95 -6.20
CA PHE A 30 -7.32 2.01 -5.84
C PHE A 30 -8.29 1.58 -4.72
N LYS A 31 -8.84 0.37 -4.78
CA LYS A 31 -9.72 -0.16 -3.72
C LYS A 31 -9.04 -0.32 -2.38
N GLU A 32 -7.76 -0.74 -2.35
CA GLU A 32 -6.99 -0.82 -1.10
C GLU A 32 -6.74 0.58 -0.51
N TYR A 33 -6.47 1.58 -1.35
CA TYR A 33 -6.37 2.98 -0.92
C TYR A 33 -7.69 3.50 -0.34
N GLU A 34 -8.82 3.25 -1.00
CA GLU A 34 -10.13 3.64 -0.47
C GLU A 34 -10.45 2.95 0.86
N ARG A 35 -10.05 1.67 1.01
CA ARG A 35 -10.19 0.94 2.26
C ARG A 35 -9.41 1.60 3.39
N ALA A 36 -8.14 1.90 3.16
CA ALA A 36 -7.29 2.57 4.16
C ALA A 36 -7.86 3.96 4.52
N ALA A 37 -8.29 4.75 3.53
CA ALA A 37 -8.88 6.06 3.76
C ALA A 37 -10.17 5.99 4.60
N ARG A 38 -11.02 4.98 4.37
CA ARG A 38 -12.23 4.74 5.19
C ARG A 38 -11.87 4.38 6.63
N GLU A 39 -10.89 3.50 6.83
CA GLU A 39 -10.47 3.07 8.17
C GLU A 39 -9.85 4.22 8.96
N ILE A 40 -9.01 5.04 8.34
CA ILE A 40 -8.41 6.22 8.97
C ILE A 40 -9.49 7.25 9.33
N ARG A 41 -10.46 7.49 8.44
CA ARG A 41 -11.59 8.37 8.75
C ARG A 41 -12.39 7.87 9.95
N LYS A 42 -12.59 6.55 10.04
CA LYS A 42 -13.24 5.92 11.19
C LYS A 42 -12.43 6.13 12.47
N GLN A 43 -11.12 5.90 12.45
CA GLN A 43 -10.25 6.12 13.61
C GLN A 43 -10.30 7.57 14.11
N ILE A 44 -10.28 8.55 13.19
CA ILE A 44 -10.42 9.97 13.54
C ILE A 44 -11.82 10.25 14.12
N ASN A 45 -12.88 9.74 13.50
CA ASN A 45 -14.24 9.89 14.02
C ASN A 45 -14.40 9.29 15.42
N ASP A 46 -13.89 8.09 15.65
CA ASP A 46 -13.93 7.41 16.95
C ASP A 46 -13.14 8.19 18.00
N PHE A 47 -12.02 8.80 17.62
CA PHE A 47 -11.23 9.67 18.50
C PHE A 47 -12.01 10.92 18.92
N TYR A 48 -12.63 11.61 17.96
CA TYR A 48 -13.50 12.76 18.24
C TYR A 48 -14.70 12.36 19.09
N ALA A 49 -15.36 11.25 18.79
CA ALA A 49 -16.53 10.79 19.54
C ALA A 49 -16.19 10.47 21.01
N ARG A 50 -14.96 10.00 21.28
CA ARG A 50 -14.52 9.69 22.65
C ARG A 50 -14.08 10.90 23.45
N TYR A 51 -13.45 11.89 22.81
CA TYR A 51 -12.71 12.94 23.52
C TYR A 51 -13.18 14.37 23.22
N ALA A 52 -13.98 14.60 22.18
CA ALA A 52 -14.49 15.94 21.90
C ALA A 52 -15.53 16.38 22.95
N SER A 53 -15.47 17.65 23.33
CA SER A 53 -16.48 18.33 24.14
C SER A 53 -17.53 19.02 23.26
N GLU A 54 -18.48 19.74 23.86
CA GLU A 54 -19.43 20.61 23.12
C GLU A 54 -18.72 21.61 22.19
N ASN A 55 -17.52 22.06 22.56
CA ASN A 55 -16.69 22.99 21.77
C ASN A 55 -15.68 22.27 20.85
N GLY A 56 -15.82 20.96 20.65
CA GLY A 56 -14.89 20.14 19.88
C GLY A 56 -13.74 19.58 20.74
N LEU A 57 -12.71 19.08 20.06
CA LEU A 57 -11.56 18.43 20.67
C LEU A 57 -10.37 19.40 20.75
N SER A 58 -9.95 19.76 21.97
CA SER A 58 -8.77 20.60 22.17
C SER A 58 -7.49 19.79 22.04
N TYR A 59 -6.40 20.46 21.64
CA TYR A 59 -5.07 19.85 21.63
C TYR A 59 -4.68 19.32 23.02
N GLU A 60 -4.97 20.07 24.08
CA GLU A 60 -4.73 19.65 25.47
C GLU A 60 -5.40 18.31 25.81
N GLU A 61 -6.64 18.10 25.36
CA GLU A 61 -7.35 16.83 25.59
C GLU A 61 -6.74 15.68 24.78
N ALA A 62 -6.33 15.96 23.54
CA ALA A 62 -5.70 14.99 22.65
C ALA A 62 -4.32 14.54 23.16
N VAL A 63 -3.56 15.40 23.85
CA VAL A 63 -2.24 15.04 24.38
C VAL A 63 -2.25 14.47 25.79
N LYS A 64 -3.43 14.29 26.41
CA LYS A 64 -3.52 13.62 27.71
C LYS A 64 -2.99 12.19 27.63
N GLU A 65 -2.38 11.78 28.73
CA GLU A 65 -1.91 10.41 28.94
C GLU A 65 -3.06 9.42 28.85
N LEU A 66 -2.78 8.26 28.25
CA LEU A 66 -3.76 7.17 28.19
C LEU A 66 -4.14 6.73 29.61
N ASN A 67 -5.44 6.65 29.92
CA ASN A 67 -5.89 6.09 31.20
C ASN A 67 -5.70 4.56 31.25
N ARG A 68 -5.99 3.94 32.40
CA ARG A 68 -5.81 2.48 32.58
C ARG A 68 -6.58 1.64 31.55
N LYS A 69 -7.81 2.01 31.22
CA LYS A 69 -8.65 1.29 30.25
C LYS A 69 -8.14 1.51 28.83
N GLU A 70 -7.85 2.76 28.48
CA GLU A 70 -7.29 3.15 27.17
C GLU A 70 -5.96 2.42 26.92
N ARG A 71 -5.06 2.33 27.91
CA ARG A 71 -3.82 1.55 27.81
C ARG A 71 -4.05 0.06 27.58
N GLN A 72 -5.08 -0.52 28.20
CA GLN A 72 -5.40 -1.92 28.02
C GLN A 72 -5.94 -2.20 26.60
N GLU A 73 -6.82 -1.33 26.10
CA GLU A 73 -7.29 -1.37 24.70
C GLU A 73 -6.12 -1.20 23.72
N TRP A 74 -5.22 -0.27 24.02
CA TRP A 74 -4.02 -0.02 23.22
C TRP A 74 -3.10 -1.24 23.13
N LYS A 75 -2.84 -1.92 24.26
CA LYS A 75 -2.08 -3.18 24.27
C LYS A 75 -2.71 -4.25 23.38
N GLY A 76 -4.03 -4.37 23.37
CA GLY A 76 -4.75 -5.27 22.48
C GLY A 76 -4.51 -4.91 21.00
N THR A 77 -4.63 -3.62 20.67
CA THR A 77 -4.39 -3.11 19.31
C THR A 77 -2.97 -3.42 18.82
N ILE A 78 -1.96 -3.18 19.66
CA ILE A 78 -0.56 -3.55 19.36
C ILE A 78 -0.42 -5.07 19.17
N GLY A 79 -1.05 -5.87 20.04
CA GLY A 79 -1.00 -7.33 19.95
C GLY A 79 -1.57 -7.87 18.64
N ASP A 80 -2.70 -7.32 18.17
CA ASP A 80 -3.28 -7.67 16.87
C ASP A 80 -2.35 -7.32 15.71
N TYR A 81 -1.69 -6.17 15.78
CA TYR A 81 -0.74 -5.75 14.75
C TYR A 81 0.54 -6.60 14.75
N VAL A 82 1.07 -6.98 15.93
CA VAL A 82 2.16 -7.96 16.06
C VAL A 82 1.78 -9.29 15.40
N ASN A 83 0.56 -9.78 15.64
CA ASN A 83 0.09 -11.01 15.02
C ASN A 83 0.00 -10.90 13.49
N ARG A 84 -0.43 -9.74 12.97
CA ARG A 84 -0.44 -9.47 11.52
C ARG A 84 0.98 -9.52 10.94
N ILE A 85 1.95 -8.84 11.58
CA ILE A 85 3.36 -8.86 11.15
C ILE A 85 3.94 -10.28 11.20
N ASN A 86 3.62 -11.05 12.24
CA ASN A 86 4.10 -12.42 12.37
C ASN A 86 3.61 -13.33 11.23
N ASN A 87 2.38 -13.10 10.75
CA ASN A 87 1.78 -13.81 9.63
C ASN A 87 2.21 -13.28 8.24
N GLU A 88 2.98 -12.20 8.16
CA GLU A 88 3.55 -11.73 6.89
C GLU A 88 4.57 -12.75 6.37
N THR A 89 4.42 -13.09 5.09
CA THR A 89 5.21 -14.13 4.42
C THR A 89 6.36 -13.55 3.61
N ASP A 90 6.25 -12.30 3.15
CA ASP A 90 7.33 -11.61 2.46
C ASP A 90 8.38 -11.10 3.47
N PRO A 91 9.63 -11.61 3.46
CA PRO A 91 10.64 -11.23 4.45
C PRO A 91 11.00 -9.74 4.42
N GLU A 92 10.97 -9.09 3.26
CA GLU A 92 11.30 -7.66 3.15
C GLU A 92 10.19 -6.81 3.75
N VAL A 93 8.93 -7.13 3.42
CA VAL A 93 7.76 -6.48 4.02
C VAL A 93 7.77 -6.69 5.53
N LYS A 94 7.95 -7.94 6.00
CA LYS A 94 8.02 -8.26 7.42
C LYS A 94 9.10 -7.47 8.15
N ALA A 95 10.31 -7.38 7.59
CA ALA A 95 11.40 -6.62 8.19
C ALA A 95 11.07 -5.13 8.33
N ARG A 96 10.49 -4.51 7.29
CA ARG A 96 10.06 -3.10 7.33
C ARG A 96 8.97 -2.87 8.37
N LEU A 97 7.96 -3.73 8.41
CA LEU A 97 6.86 -3.61 9.37
C LEU A 97 7.32 -3.79 10.82
N THR A 98 8.23 -4.72 11.08
CA THR A 98 8.84 -4.91 12.40
C THR A 98 9.62 -3.66 12.83
N ALA A 99 10.43 -3.08 11.94
CA ALA A 99 11.17 -1.85 12.25
C ALA A 99 10.24 -0.67 12.59
N GLU A 100 9.12 -0.52 11.89
CA GLU A 100 8.10 0.49 12.22
C GLU A 100 7.41 0.20 13.55
N LEU A 101 7.11 -1.06 13.83
CA LEU A 101 6.53 -1.45 15.12
C LEU A 101 7.48 -1.10 16.27
N ASP A 102 8.77 -1.37 16.13
CA ASP A 102 9.76 -1.06 17.17
C ASP A 102 9.79 0.45 17.45
N ALA A 103 9.81 1.27 16.40
CA ALA A 103 9.76 2.73 16.51
C ALA A 103 8.45 3.24 17.13
N LEU A 104 7.31 2.64 16.77
CA LEU A 104 5.99 2.96 17.32
C LEU A 104 5.86 2.57 18.79
N SER A 105 6.36 1.39 19.17
CA SER A 105 6.14 0.79 20.50
C SER A 105 6.73 1.63 21.63
N TYR A 106 7.81 2.37 21.35
CA TYR A 106 8.50 3.23 22.30
C TYR A 106 7.75 4.55 22.58
N SER A 107 7.11 5.15 21.57
CA SER A 107 6.53 6.50 21.66
C SER A 107 5.01 6.50 21.89
N SER A 108 4.30 5.53 21.33
CA SER A 108 2.83 5.53 21.26
C SER A 108 2.08 5.27 22.57
N GLN A 109 2.79 4.90 23.64
CA GLN A 109 2.17 4.60 24.96
C GLN A 109 1.95 5.84 25.83
N GLN A 110 2.40 7.01 25.37
CA GLN A 110 2.39 8.26 26.13
C GLN A 110 1.01 8.92 26.05
N SER A 111 0.66 9.51 24.90
CA SER A 111 -0.58 10.27 24.76
C SER A 111 -1.64 9.62 23.86
N ARG A 112 -2.90 10.05 24.04
CA ARG A 112 -4.03 9.66 23.17
C ARG A 112 -3.76 10.00 21.70
N LEU A 113 -3.21 11.19 21.43
CA LEU A 113 -2.84 11.62 20.09
C LEU A 113 -1.83 10.66 19.47
N MET A 114 -0.76 10.34 20.20
CA MET A 114 0.28 9.42 19.70
C MET A 114 -0.27 8.01 19.45
N ALA A 115 -1.18 7.52 20.31
CA ALA A 115 -1.85 6.25 20.08
C ALA A 115 -2.71 6.26 18.81
N MET A 116 -3.47 7.33 18.57
CA MET A 116 -4.25 7.49 17.33
C MET A 116 -3.35 7.58 16.09
N GLU A 117 -2.29 8.38 16.13
CA GLU A 117 -1.31 8.48 15.04
C GLU A 117 -0.64 7.14 14.75
N ALA A 118 -0.37 6.35 15.79
CA ALA A 118 0.16 4.99 15.64
C ALA A 118 -0.84 4.05 14.96
N GLN A 119 -2.14 4.08 15.31
CA GLN A 119 -3.17 3.29 14.61
C GLN A 119 -3.27 3.64 13.13
N ILE A 120 -3.21 4.94 12.82
CA ILE A 120 -3.25 5.42 11.45
C ILE A 120 -2.01 4.96 10.69
N GLN A 121 -0.83 5.05 11.30
CA GLN A 121 0.40 4.53 10.72
C GLN A 121 0.33 3.01 10.46
N MET A 122 -0.22 2.23 11.40
CA MET A 122 -0.44 0.79 11.21
C MET A 122 -1.36 0.50 10.02
N THR A 123 -2.41 1.30 9.85
CA THR A 123 -3.34 1.17 8.72
C THR A 123 -2.66 1.46 7.38
N LEU A 124 -1.78 2.46 7.34
CA LEU A 124 -0.96 2.80 6.18
C LEU A 124 0.08 1.72 5.86
N ASN A 125 0.72 1.19 6.89
CA ASN A 125 1.64 0.06 6.75
C ASN A 125 0.95 -1.20 6.19
N GLU A 126 -0.31 -1.44 6.56
CA GLU A 126 -1.12 -2.51 5.96
C GLU A 126 -1.45 -2.24 4.49
N LEU A 127 -1.78 -1.00 4.14
CA LEU A 127 -1.96 -0.59 2.74
C LEU A 127 -0.70 -0.88 1.92
N TYR A 128 0.48 -0.55 2.46
CA TYR A 128 1.76 -0.87 1.84
C TYR A 128 1.93 -2.38 1.62
N ALA A 129 1.77 -3.20 2.68
CA ALA A 129 1.95 -4.64 2.59
C ALA A 129 1.02 -5.30 1.56
N ARG A 130 -0.26 -4.91 1.56
CA ARG A 130 -1.26 -5.38 0.59
C ARG A 130 -0.92 -4.94 -0.84
N GLY A 131 -0.49 -3.69 -1.02
CA GLY A 131 -0.06 -3.17 -2.31
C GLY A 131 1.12 -3.95 -2.88
N VAL A 132 2.12 -4.27 -2.04
CA VAL A 132 3.26 -5.11 -2.44
C VAL A 132 2.79 -6.50 -2.86
N ALA A 133 1.91 -7.14 -2.08
CA ALA A 133 1.40 -8.47 -2.38
C ALA A 133 0.63 -8.50 -3.72
N GLU A 134 -0.30 -7.57 -3.96
CA GLU A 134 -1.06 -7.48 -5.22
C GLU A 134 -0.15 -7.22 -6.42
N MET A 135 0.80 -6.27 -6.32
CA MET A 135 1.72 -5.98 -7.41
C MET A 135 2.66 -7.15 -7.70
N LYS A 136 3.20 -7.80 -6.66
CA LYS A 136 4.10 -8.96 -6.82
C LYS A 136 3.39 -10.13 -7.48
N ALA A 137 2.15 -10.41 -7.08
CA ALA A 137 1.31 -11.43 -7.71
C ALA A 137 1.02 -11.10 -9.19
N GLU A 138 0.52 -9.91 -9.48
CA GLU A 138 0.14 -9.53 -10.86
C GLU A 138 1.35 -9.44 -11.80
N PHE A 139 2.48 -8.89 -11.33
CA PHE A 139 3.70 -8.84 -12.13
C PHE A 139 4.28 -10.23 -12.38
N GLY A 140 4.26 -11.11 -11.38
CA GLY A 140 4.72 -12.47 -11.53
C GLY A 140 3.90 -13.28 -12.53
N GLU A 141 2.58 -13.18 -12.47
CA GLU A 141 1.69 -13.84 -13.42
C GLU A 141 1.78 -13.23 -14.82
N THR A 142 1.86 -11.91 -14.93
CA THR A 142 2.05 -11.21 -16.22
C THR A 142 3.36 -11.63 -16.88
N PHE A 143 4.45 -11.72 -16.11
CA PHE A 143 5.74 -12.19 -16.62
C PHE A 143 5.67 -13.63 -17.15
N LYS A 144 5.11 -14.57 -16.36
CA LYS A 144 4.95 -15.97 -16.79
C LYS A 144 4.14 -16.06 -18.07
N GLU A 145 3.00 -15.38 -18.12
CA GLU A 145 2.11 -15.41 -19.27
C GLU A 145 2.80 -14.83 -20.52
N ALA A 146 3.43 -13.67 -20.39
CA ALA A 146 4.17 -13.03 -21.48
C ALA A 146 5.33 -13.90 -21.98
N TYR A 147 6.07 -14.55 -21.07
CA TYR A 147 7.16 -15.47 -21.40
C TYR A 147 6.67 -16.62 -22.29
N TYR A 148 5.65 -17.36 -21.84
CA TYR A 148 5.15 -18.52 -22.58
C TYR A 148 4.45 -18.14 -23.88
N LYS A 149 3.72 -17.02 -23.90
CA LYS A 149 3.14 -16.46 -25.14
C LYS A 149 4.21 -16.12 -26.16
N LYS A 150 5.33 -15.52 -25.73
CA LYS A 150 6.46 -15.18 -26.61
C LYS A 150 7.17 -16.43 -27.13
N VAL A 151 7.39 -17.44 -26.28
CA VAL A 151 7.93 -18.74 -26.70
C VAL A 151 7.05 -19.39 -27.77
N TYR A 152 5.74 -19.43 -27.55
CA TYR A 152 4.78 -19.96 -28.53
C TYR A 152 4.84 -19.19 -29.85
N ASP A 153 4.88 -17.85 -29.80
CA ASP A 153 4.93 -16.99 -30.98
C ASP A 153 6.23 -17.23 -31.79
N ILE A 154 7.37 -17.46 -31.12
CA ILE A 154 8.64 -17.84 -31.75
C ILE A 154 8.49 -19.20 -32.44
N GLN A 155 8.00 -20.23 -31.74
CA GLN A 155 7.83 -21.57 -32.29
C GLN A 155 6.88 -21.60 -33.49
N GLN A 156 5.83 -20.80 -33.48
CA GLN A 156 4.92 -20.64 -34.64
C GLN A 156 5.61 -20.02 -35.85
N ARG A 157 6.68 -19.22 -35.66
CA ARG A 157 7.39 -18.54 -36.74
C ARG A 157 8.53 -19.37 -37.32
N VAL A 158 9.33 -20.02 -36.47
CA VAL A 158 10.57 -20.71 -36.88
C VAL A 158 10.46 -22.23 -36.86
N GLY A 159 9.28 -22.78 -36.54
CA GLY A 159 9.10 -24.21 -36.27
C GLY A 159 9.52 -24.56 -34.84
N PHE A 160 9.47 -25.85 -34.49
CA PHE A 160 9.92 -26.31 -33.17
C PHE A 160 11.44 -26.10 -33.04
N ALA A 161 11.82 -24.95 -32.47
CA ALA A 161 13.16 -24.71 -31.97
C ALA A 161 13.33 -25.44 -30.62
N ARG A 162 14.57 -25.86 -30.32
CA ARG A 162 15.02 -26.60 -29.11
C ARG A 162 14.33 -26.16 -27.81
N GLU A 163 14.39 -27.02 -26.79
CA GLU A 163 13.78 -26.78 -25.47
C GLU A 163 14.05 -25.37 -24.90
N PHE A 164 12.98 -24.66 -24.56
CA PHE A 164 13.04 -23.37 -23.86
C PHE A 164 13.09 -23.60 -22.35
N ALA A 165 13.78 -22.71 -21.63
CA ALA A 165 13.83 -22.77 -20.17
C ALA A 165 12.43 -22.61 -19.57
N LYS A 166 12.12 -23.41 -18.54
CA LYS A 166 10.87 -23.24 -17.78
C LYS A 166 11.03 -22.07 -16.81
N VAL A 167 10.00 -21.25 -16.68
CA VAL A 167 9.96 -20.19 -15.67
C VAL A 167 9.88 -20.84 -14.29
N ASN A 168 10.78 -20.46 -13.39
CA ASN A 168 10.79 -20.88 -12.00
C ASN A 168 10.59 -19.67 -11.07
N THR A 169 10.34 -19.91 -9.79
CA THR A 169 10.07 -18.86 -8.80
C THR A 169 11.19 -17.83 -8.69
N ARG A 170 12.46 -18.27 -8.78
CA ARG A 170 13.61 -17.37 -8.72
C ARG A 170 13.65 -16.39 -9.88
N MET A 171 13.40 -16.87 -11.10
CA MET A 171 13.34 -16.02 -12.28
C MET A 171 12.22 -14.98 -12.18
N VAL A 172 11.07 -15.34 -11.60
CA VAL A 172 9.98 -14.40 -11.34
C VAL A 172 10.42 -13.34 -10.34
N GLU A 173 11.02 -13.76 -9.21
CA GLU A 173 11.49 -12.84 -8.17
C GLU A 173 12.54 -11.86 -8.72
N ASP A 174 13.52 -12.35 -9.49
CA ASP A 174 14.57 -11.52 -10.07
C ASP A 174 14.01 -10.43 -11.01
N VAL A 175 12.96 -10.76 -11.78
CA VAL A 175 12.33 -9.82 -12.72
C VAL A 175 11.42 -8.82 -12.00
N VAL A 176 10.64 -9.30 -11.04
CA VAL A 176 9.67 -8.48 -10.30
C VAL A 176 10.39 -7.51 -9.36
N SER A 177 11.52 -7.91 -8.80
CA SER A 177 12.35 -7.10 -7.90
C SER A 177 13.41 -6.27 -8.64
N TYR A 178 13.46 -6.33 -9.98
CA TYR A 178 14.39 -5.54 -10.79
C TYR A 178 14.14 -4.03 -10.63
N PRO A 179 15.18 -3.20 -10.50
CA PRO A 179 15.05 -1.75 -10.31
C PRO A 179 14.75 -1.03 -11.63
N TRP A 180 13.53 -1.22 -12.15
CA TRP A 180 13.03 -0.51 -13.33
C TRP A 180 13.13 1.00 -13.11
N SER A 181 13.97 1.70 -13.88
CA SER A 181 14.27 3.12 -13.69
C SER A 181 14.81 3.48 -12.29
N GLY A 182 15.72 2.64 -11.75
CA GLY A 182 16.52 2.95 -10.57
C GLY A 182 15.90 2.62 -9.21
N SER A 183 14.70 2.04 -9.18
CA SER A 183 14.05 1.54 -7.95
C SER A 183 12.92 0.58 -8.31
N ASN A 184 12.76 -0.50 -7.53
CA ASN A 184 11.68 -1.48 -7.75
C ASN A 184 10.33 -0.97 -7.20
N PHE A 185 9.23 -1.63 -7.55
CA PHE A 185 7.89 -1.18 -7.15
C PHE A 185 7.69 -1.17 -5.63
N SER A 186 8.26 -2.14 -4.89
CA SER A 186 8.15 -2.27 -3.43
C SER A 186 8.79 -1.08 -2.71
N GLU A 187 10.00 -0.68 -3.11
CA GLU A 187 10.67 0.52 -2.61
C GLU A 187 9.88 1.80 -2.88
N ARG A 188 9.23 1.89 -4.04
CA ARG A 188 8.46 3.07 -4.42
C ARG A 188 7.15 3.15 -3.65
N LEU A 189 6.44 2.03 -3.48
CA LEU A 189 5.28 1.95 -2.59
C LEU A 189 5.66 2.35 -1.17
N TRP A 190 6.83 1.93 -0.69
CA TRP A 190 7.31 2.30 0.63
C TRP A 190 7.56 3.79 0.78
N LYS A 191 8.27 4.42 -0.17
CA LYS A 191 8.49 5.87 -0.17
C LYS A 191 7.17 6.64 -0.19
N ASN A 192 6.21 6.19 -1.00
CA ASN A 192 4.88 6.78 -1.05
C ASN A 192 4.12 6.60 0.28
N ASN A 193 4.25 5.43 0.92
CA ASN A 193 3.65 5.17 2.22
C ASN A 193 4.22 6.08 3.31
N GLN A 194 5.54 6.26 3.35
CA GLN A 194 6.20 7.16 4.29
C GLN A 194 5.78 8.63 4.08
N ALA A 195 5.65 9.06 2.82
CA ALA A 195 5.12 10.38 2.51
C ALA A 195 3.66 10.53 2.97
N LEU A 196 2.82 9.50 2.81
CA LEU A 196 1.45 9.50 3.32
C LEU A 196 1.41 9.60 4.85
N ILE A 197 2.20 8.79 5.56
CA ILE A 197 2.28 8.83 7.02
C ILE A 197 2.64 10.24 7.50
N PHE A 198 3.65 10.86 6.88
CA PHE A 198 4.07 12.24 7.19
C PHE A 198 2.93 13.24 6.98
N ASN A 199 2.30 13.23 5.79
CA ASN A 199 1.22 14.17 5.46
C ASN A 199 0.01 14.01 6.40
N VAL A 200 -0.35 12.76 6.73
CA VAL A 200 -1.51 12.49 7.59
C VAL A 200 -1.26 12.96 9.02
N ARG A 201 -0.07 12.70 9.57
CA ARG A 201 0.34 13.25 10.88
C ARG A 201 0.32 14.77 10.90
N GLU A 202 0.86 15.41 9.87
CA GLU A 202 0.88 16.86 9.76
C GLU A 202 -0.53 17.44 9.78
N ILE A 203 -1.44 16.91 8.96
CA ILE A 203 -2.84 17.37 8.90
C ILE A 203 -3.53 17.24 10.25
N ILE A 204 -3.36 16.08 10.91
CA ILE A 204 -4.00 15.79 12.20
C ILE A 204 -3.45 16.70 13.30
N THR A 205 -2.13 16.78 13.45
CA THR A 205 -1.48 17.59 14.48
C THR A 205 -1.80 19.07 14.29
N GLN A 206 -1.68 19.60 13.07
CA GLN A 206 -2.05 21.00 12.77
C GLN A 206 -3.54 21.23 12.97
N GLY A 207 -4.38 20.25 12.63
CA GLY A 207 -5.80 20.31 12.87
C GLY A 207 -6.15 20.48 14.34
N PHE A 208 -5.56 19.67 15.22
CA PHE A 208 -5.78 19.80 16.66
C PHE A 208 -5.24 21.11 17.24
N ILE A 209 -4.06 21.55 16.81
CA ILE A 209 -3.48 22.83 17.27
C ILE A 209 -4.38 24.01 16.90
N ARG A 210 -4.98 23.99 15.70
CA ARG A 210 -5.83 25.08 15.19
C ARG A 210 -7.30 24.96 15.59
N GLY A 211 -7.70 23.86 16.23
CA GLY A 211 -9.12 23.56 16.48
C GLY A 211 -9.91 23.29 15.18
N THR A 212 -9.24 22.81 14.13
CA THR A 212 -9.88 22.47 12.86
C THR A 212 -10.90 21.35 13.06
N GLY A 213 -12.11 21.55 12.56
CA GLY A 213 -13.17 20.56 12.63
C GLY A 213 -12.87 19.30 11.81
N ILE A 214 -13.49 18.18 12.21
CA ILE A 214 -13.29 16.86 11.59
C ILE A 214 -13.61 16.84 10.09
N SER A 215 -14.59 17.62 9.65
CA SER A 215 -14.97 17.72 8.24
C SER A 215 -13.84 18.29 7.37
N GLU A 216 -13.17 19.33 7.85
CA GLU A 216 -12.11 19.99 7.10
C GLU A 216 -10.84 19.14 7.07
N MET A 217 -10.45 18.52 8.20
CA MET A 217 -9.35 17.55 8.18
C MET A 217 -9.65 16.36 7.27
N SER A 218 -10.89 15.84 7.29
CA SER A 218 -11.30 14.75 6.40
C SER A 218 -11.19 15.13 4.92
N LYS A 219 -11.48 16.40 4.58
CA LYS A 219 -11.32 16.93 3.23
C LYS A 219 -9.84 17.00 2.83
N GLN A 220 -8.98 17.58 3.67
CA GLN A 220 -7.53 17.66 3.42
C GLN A 220 -6.91 16.28 3.24
N LEU A 221 -7.28 15.32 4.10
CA LEU A 221 -6.86 13.93 3.95
C LEU A 221 -7.31 13.38 2.60
N SER A 222 -8.59 13.53 2.22
CA SER A 222 -9.15 13.10 0.93
C SER A 222 -8.38 13.66 -0.27
N GLU A 223 -8.00 14.94 -0.23
CA GLU A 223 -7.19 15.57 -1.28
C GLU A 223 -5.78 14.97 -1.36
N ARG A 224 -5.12 14.71 -0.22
CA ARG A 224 -3.83 14.03 -0.18
C ARG A 224 -3.93 12.60 -0.72
N TRP A 225 -4.96 11.84 -0.35
CA TRP A 225 -5.19 10.49 -0.87
C TRP A 225 -5.33 10.48 -2.39
N ALA A 226 -6.14 11.39 -2.93
CA ALA A 226 -6.35 11.52 -4.37
C ALA A 226 -5.05 11.85 -5.12
N SER A 227 -4.20 12.71 -4.55
CA SER A 227 -2.89 13.04 -5.13
C SER A 227 -1.98 11.81 -5.20
N HIS A 228 -1.81 11.09 -4.08
CA HIS A 228 -0.92 9.92 -4.01
C HIS A 228 -1.44 8.75 -4.85
N SER A 229 -2.76 8.55 -4.90
CA SER A 229 -3.37 7.53 -5.76
C SER A 229 -3.12 7.81 -7.25
N ARG A 230 -3.18 9.07 -7.68
CA ARG A 230 -2.88 9.43 -9.09
C ARG A 230 -1.41 9.23 -9.45
N MET A 231 -0.48 9.43 -8.51
CA MET A 231 0.94 9.16 -8.74
C MET A 231 1.23 7.68 -9.01
N LEU A 232 0.38 6.78 -8.52
CA LEU A 232 0.44 5.34 -8.85
C LEU A 232 -0.14 4.98 -10.22
N ASN A 233 -0.70 5.93 -10.98
CA ASN A 233 -1.15 5.69 -12.35
C ASN A 233 -0.19 6.26 -13.39
N ALA A 234 0.93 6.86 -12.98
CA ALA A 234 1.96 7.43 -13.85
C ALA A 234 3.11 6.44 -14.17
N TRP A 235 2.89 5.14 -13.97
CA TRP A 235 3.79 4.04 -14.37
C TRP A 235 3.59 3.66 -15.84
#